data_AF-A0ABD5NCW3-F1
#
_entry.id   AF-A0ABD5NCW3-F1
#
_cell.length_a   1.000
_cell.length_b   1.000
_cell.length_c   1.000
_cell.angle_alpha   90.00
_cell.angle_beta   90.00
_cell.angle_gamma   90.00
#
_symmetry.space_group_name_H-M   'P 1'
#
loop_
_entity.id
_entity.type
_entity.pdbx_description
1 polymer ?
#
loop_
_entity_poly.entity_id
_entity_poly.type
_entity_poly.pdbx_seq_one_letter_code
_entity_poly.pdbx_strand_id
1 'polypeptide(L)'
;MDIESRLPSSLRTEGTSLRPLFYVFAAIPTLLGAAHHVDHVVRGNHVGWPLTGAVNPFTYSLAIYPLVAISLYLTATDRAGARYWAWFFAFSAGMLAYFHVSPWAVEPPQDVIGPYSDPAVGYLAFAVLLALMASVVAASAYATVLWSRHES
;
A
#
# COMPACT_ATOMS: atom_id res chain seq x y z
N MET A 1 18.44 30.12 32.57
CA MET A 1 19.21 28.86 32.62
C MET A 1 18.32 27.81 31.94
N ASP A 2 18.62 27.48 30.69
CA ASP A 2 17.73 26.76 29.77
C ASP A 2 17.68 25.26 30.09
N ILE A 3 16.51 24.76 30.49
CA ILE A 3 16.28 23.35 30.80
C ILE A 3 16.48 22.46 29.55
N GLU A 4 16.27 23.01 28.36
CA GLU A 4 16.46 22.30 27.08
C GLU A 4 17.91 21.86 26.82
N SER A 5 18.88 22.55 27.41
CA SER A 5 20.31 22.25 27.24
C SER A 5 20.79 20.98 27.97
N ARG A 6 19.96 20.37 28.81
CA ARG A 6 20.31 19.22 29.66
C ARG A 6 19.66 17.90 29.26
N LEU A 7 18.85 17.88 28.20
CA LEU A 7 18.29 16.63 27.71
C LEU A 7 19.38 15.89 26.91
N PRO A 8 19.75 14.64 27.28
CA PRO A 8 20.66 13.84 26.48
C PRO A 8 20.13 13.73 25.05
N SER A 9 21.02 13.75 24.06
CA SER A 9 20.67 13.68 22.63
C SER A 9 19.80 12.48 22.27
N SER A 10 19.80 11.43 23.09
CA SER A 10 18.93 10.25 22.98
C SER A 10 17.45 10.50 23.34
N LEU A 11 17.11 11.61 24.00
CA LEU A 11 15.74 12.03 24.30
C LEU A 11 15.24 13.12 23.36
N ARG A 12 16.10 13.63 22.47
CA ARG A 12 15.69 14.52 21.40
C ARG A 12 15.07 13.64 20.32
N THR A 13 13.75 13.46 20.37
CA THR A 13 12.99 13.02 19.19
C THR A 13 13.05 14.15 18.17
N GLU A 14 14.20 14.33 17.52
CA GLU A 14 14.27 15.12 16.30
C GLU A 14 13.27 14.50 15.33
N GLY A 15 12.22 15.26 15.06
CA GLY A 15 10.95 14.74 14.59
C GLY A 15 11.11 13.75 13.45
N THR A 16 10.70 12.52 13.70
CA THR A 16 10.31 11.52 12.70
C THR A 16 9.03 11.94 11.96
N SER A 17 8.77 13.25 11.83
CA SER A 17 7.59 13.75 11.14
C SER A 17 7.76 13.40 9.67
N LEU A 18 7.03 12.38 9.22
CA LEU A 18 6.93 12.09 7.81
C LEU A 18 6.43 13.37 7.12
N ARG A 19 7.22 13.88 6.17
CA ARG A 19 6.92 15.12 5.44
C ARG A 19 5.50 15.05 4.85
N PRO A 20 4.81 16.18 4.58
CA PRO A 20 3.48 16.17 3.95
C PRO A 20 3.38 15.28 2.69
N LEU A 21 4.48 15.17 1.95
CA LEU A 21 4.63 14.27 0.80
C LEU A 21 4.39 12.79 1.12
N PHE A 22 4.64 12.35 2.36
CA PHE A 22 4.36 10.99 2.81
C PHE A 22 2.88 10.63 2.72
N TYR A 23 1.97 11.56 3.06
CA TYR A 23 0.54 11.31 2.95
C TYR A 23 0.11 11.07 1.50
N VAL A 24 0.82 11.64 0.52
CA VAL A 24 0.61 11.34 -0.90
C VAL A 24 0.98 9.89 -1.21
N PHE A 25 2.11 9.42 -0.68
CA PHE A 25 2.56 8.02 -0.83
C PHE A 25 1.69 7.01 -0.09
N ALA A 26 0.91 7.42 0.90
CA ALA A 26 -0.14 6.58 1.49
C ALA A 26 -1.47 6.66 0.71
N ALA A 27 -1.87 7.85 0.29
CA ALA A 27 -3.17 8.09 -0.35
C ALA A 27 -3.26 7.48 -1.75
N ILE A 28 -2.26 7.70 -2.61
CA ILE A 28 -2.27 7.20 -3.99
C ILE A 28 -2.47 5.68 -4.07
N PRO A 29 -1.62 4.84 -3.43
CA PRO A 29 -1.82 3.39 -3.47
C PRO A 29 -3.13 2.95 -2.80
N THR A 30 -3.59 3.67 -1.76
CA THR A 30 -4.88 3.36 -1.13
C THR A 30 -6.04 3.56 -2.09
N LEU A 31 -6.05 4.67 -2.84
CA LEU A 31 -7.09 4.98 -3.83
C LEU A 31 -7.02 4.03 -5.03
N LEU A 32 -5.83 3.73 -5.53
CA LEU A 32 -5.64 2.76 -6.61
C LEU A 32 -6.03 1.34 -6.17
N GLY A 33 -5.75 0.95 -4.93
CA GLY A 33 -6.18 -0.31 -4.33
C GLY A 33 -7.70 -0.39 -4.19
N ALA A 34 -8.36 0.71 -3.81
CA ALA A 34 -9.82 0.82 -3.85
C ALA A 34 -10.39 0.68 -5.26
N ALA A 35 -9.81 1.39 -6.24
CA ALA A 35 -10.22 1.25 -7.63
C ALA A 35 -10.05 -0.19 -8.14
N HIS A 36 -8.96 -0.87 -7.79
CA HIS A 36 -8.73 -2.27 -8.14
C HIS A 36 -9.73 -3.23 -7.46
N HIS A 37 -10.04 -3.06 -6.18
CA HIS A 37 -11.10 -3.85 -5.53
C HIS A 37 -12.48 -3.59 -6.14
N VAL A 38 -12.79 -2.34 -6.52
CA VAL A 38 -14.04 -2.03 -7.24
C VAL A 38 -14.06 -2.72 -8.60
N ASP A 39 -12.93 -2.74 -9.31
CA ASP A 39 -12.77 -3.45 -10.58
C ASP A 39 -13.10 -4.95 -10.43
N HIS A 40 -12.58 -5.65 -9.40
CA HIS A 40 -13.00 -7.02 -9.08
C HIS A 40 -14.53 -7.16 -9.00
N VAL A 41 -15.19 -6.25 -8.26
CA VAL A 41 -16.64 -6.27 -8.06
C VAL A 41 -17.39 -6.06 -9.38
N VAL A 42 -16.94 -5.10 -10.20
CA VAL A 42 -17.54 -4.78 -11.48
C VAL A 42 -17.37 -5.92 -12.49
N ARG A 43 -16.18 -6.51 -12.57
CA ARG A 43 -15.92 -7.63 -13.50
C ARG A 43 -16.50 -8.96 -13.03
N GLY A 44 -16.80 -9.11 -11.75
CA GLY A 44 -17.49 -10.27 -11.19
C GLY A 44 -16.65 -11.55 -11.08
N ASN A 45 -15.33 -11.48 -11.27
CA ASN A 45 -14.41 -12.60 -10.99
C ASN A 45 -13.45 -12.25 -9.84
N HIS A 46 -12.89 -13.28 -9.20
CA HIS A 46 -11.96 -13.14 -8.08
C HIS A 46 -12.51 -12.31 -6.90
N VAL A 47 -13.83 -12.18 -6.78
CA VAL A 47 -14.51 -11.51 -5.64
C VAL A 47 -14.78 -12.52 -4.53
N GLY A 48 -14.44 -12.14 -3.30
CA GLY A 48 -14.69 -12.93 -2.09
C GLY A 48 -15.74 -12.33 -1.17
N TRP A 49 -15.82 -12.90 0.03
CA TRP A 49 -16.52 -12.32 1.18
C TRP A 49 -16.02 -10.89 1.43
N PRO A 50 -16.90 -9.94 1.79
CA PRO A 50 -18.31 -10.12 2.19
C PRO A 50 -19.33 -10.13 1.05
N LEU A 51 -18.90 -10.01 -0.21
CA LEU A 51 -19.82 -9.92 -1.35
C LEU A 51 -20.27 -11.29 -1.85
N THR A 52 -19.42 -12.30 -1.69
CA THR A 52 -19.75 -13.71 -1.97
C THR A 52 -19.57 -14.57 -0.72
N GLY A 53 -19.98 -15.84 -0.77
CA GLY A 53 -19.72 -16.79 0.32
C GLY A 53 -18.28 -17.32 0.39
N ALA A 54 -17.43 -16.98 -0.58
CA ALA A 54 -16.08 -17.53 -0.70
C ALA A 54 -15.06 -16.67 0.06
N VAL A 55 -14.29 -17.28 0.96
CA VAL A 55 -13.13 -16.62 1.58
C VAL A 55 -11.90 -16.90 0.71
N ASN A 56 -11.32 -15.86 0.13
CA ASN A 56 -10.24 -15.97 -0.86
C ASN A 56 -9.28 -14.76 -0.77
N PRO A 57 -8.27 -14.62 -1.67
CA PRO A 57 -7.34 -13.50 -1.62
C PRO A 57 -7.99 -12.12 -1.58
N PHE A 58 -9.10 -11.89 -2.30
CA PHE A 58 -9.86 -10.64 -2.24
C PHE A 58 -10.37 -10.36 -0.82
N THR A 59 -10.88 -11.37 -0.11
CA THR A 59 -11.33 -11.20 1.28
C THR A 59 -10.19 -10.77 2.19
N TYR A 60 -9.03 -11.42 2.08
CA TYR A 60 -7.88 -11.07 2.91
C TYR A 60 -7.28 -9.71 2.55
N SER A 61 -7.28 -9.33 1.27
CA SER A 61 -6.73 -8.05 0.83
C SER A 61 -7.55 -6.85 1.32
N LEU A 62 -8.84 -7.00 1.63
CA LEU A 62 -9.65 -5.95 2.28
C LEU A 62 -9.08 -5.51 3.64
N ALA A 63 -8.26 -6.35 4.31
CA ALA A 63 -7.57 -5.97 5.54
C ALA A 63 -6.61 -4.78 5.34
N ILE A 64 -6.20 -4.47 4.10
CA ILE A 64 -5.32 -3.33 3.84
C ILE A 64 -5.91 -2.00 4.32
N TYR A 65 -7.23 -1.82 4.26
CA TYR A 65 -7.87 -0.55 4.66
C TYR A 65 -7.79 -0.27 6.16
N PRO A 66 -8.22 -1.19 7.05
CA PRO A 66 -8.02 -0.98 8.48
C PRO A 66 -6.53 -0.96 8.83
N LEU A 67 -5.67 -1.73 8.15
CA LEU A 67 -4.23 -1.68 8.38
C LEU A 67 -3.64 -0.30 8.06
N VAL A 68 -3.96 0.29 6.90
CA VAL A 68 -3.54 1.67 6.55
C VAL A 68 -4.05 2.68 7.58
N ALA A 69 -5.31 2.57 8.01
CA ALA A 69 -5.86 3.46 9.04
C ALA A 69 -5.09 3.35 10.37
N ILE A 70 -4.78 2.13 10.82
CA ILE A 70 -3.96 1.87 12.00
C ILE A 70 -2.54 2.42 11.81
N SER A 71 -1.91 2.18 10.66
CA SER A 71 -0.58 2.69 10.32
C SER A 71 -0.53 4.22 10.38
N LEU A 72 -1.55 4.90 9.85
CA LEU A 72 -1.67 6.35 9.91
C LEU A 72 -1.87 6.85 11.35
N TYR A 73 -2.69 6.16 12.15
CA TYR A 73 -2.84 6.47 13.58
C TYR A 73 -1.52 6.31 14.35
N LEU A 74 -0.78 5.22 14.12
CA LEU A 74 0.52 4.98 14.72
C LEU A 74 1.53 6.05 14.28
N THR A 75 1.46 6.49 13.02
CA THR A 75 2.30 7.58 12.50
C THR A 75 1.96 8.91 13.18
N ALA A 76 0.67 9.25 13.28
CA ALA A 76 0.19 10.49 13.90
C ALA A 76 0.46 10.54 15.42
N THR A 77 0.76 9.40 16.03
CA THR A 77 1.13 9.29 17.45
C THR A 77 2.61 8.99 17.65
N ASP A 78 3.45 9.23 16.64
CA ASP A 78 4.90 9.05 16.65
C ASP A 78 5.37 7.62 16.99
N ARG A 79 4.53 6.62 16.77
CA ARG A 79 4.81 5.18 16.99
C ARG A 79 5.25 4.44 15.73
N ALA A 80 5.06 5.02 14.55
CA ALA A 80 5.48 4.46 13.27
C ALA A 80 6.20 5.50 12.41
N GLY A 81 7.45 5.21 12.04
CA GLY A 81 8.28 6.08 11.21
C GLY A 81 8.62 5.47 9.85
N ALA A 82 9.59 6.03 9.15
CA ALA A 82 9.99 5.65 7.79
C ALA A 82 10.29 4.14 7.64
N ARG A 83 10.99 3.54 8.60
CA ARG A 83 11.30 2.09 8.59
C ARG A 83 10.05 1.21 8.55
N TYR A 84 9.03 1.55 9.35
CA TYR A 84 7.78 0.81 9.38
C TYR A 84 7.10 0.84 8.00
N TRP A 85 7.00 2.03 7.42
CA TRP A 85 6.37 2.23 6.12
C TRP A 85 7.14 1.60 4.96
N ALA A 86 8.47 1.58 5.02
CA ALA A 86 9.31 0.89 4.04
C ALA A 86 8.93 -0.59 3.94
N TRP A 87 8.84 -1.27 5.10
CA TRP A 87 8.44 -2.68 5.18
C TRP A 87 6.97 -2.90 4.85
N PHE A 88 6.08 -2.02 5.32
CA PHE A 88 4.65 -2.09 5.00
C PHE A 88 4.41 -2.07 3.48
N PHE A 89 5.03 -1.12 2.77
CA PHE A 89 4.91 -1.02 1.33
C PHE A 89 5.65 -2.13 0.59
N ALA A 90 6.83 -2.55 1.08
CA ALA A 90 7.56 -3.67 0.49
C ALA A 90 6.74 -4.98 0.56
N PHE A 91 6.13 -5.26 1.72
CA PHE A 91 5.25 -6.41 1.88
C PHE A 91 4.03 -6.31 0.96
N SER A 92 3.39 -5.14 0.89
CA SER A 92 2.24 -4.90 0.01
C SER A 92 2.59 -5.11 -1.47
N ALA A 93 3.76 -4.61 -1.90
CA ALA A 93 4.28 -4.82 -3.25
C ALA A 93 4.55 -6.31 -3.52
N GLY A 94 5.14 -7.04 -2.56
CA GLY A 94 5.36 -8.47 -2.66
C GLY A 94 4.05 -9.26 -2.82
N MET A 95 3.01 -8.91 -2.06
CA MET A 95 1.69 -9.54 -2.15
C MET A 95 1.02 -9.28 -3.51
N LEU A 96 1.04 -8.04 -3.99
CA LEU A 96 0.53 -7.70 -5.33
C LEU A 96 1.30 -8.47 -6.42
N ALA A 97 2.63 -8.51 -6.32
CA ALA A 97 3.44 -9.24 -7.28
C ALA A 97 3.13 -10.74 -7.26
N TYR A 98 2.97 -11.33 -6.07
CA TYR A 98 2.66 -12.73 -5.89
C TYR A 98 1.33 -13.12 -6.54
N PHE A 99 0.27 -12.36 -6.27
CA PHE A 99 -1.07 -12.71 -6.76
C PHE A 99 -1.32 -12.39 -8.23
N HIS A 100 -0.57 -11.46 -8.83
CA HIS A 100 -0.88 -10.97 -10.17
C HIS A 100 0.16 -11.30 -11.25
N VAL A 101 1.44 -11.41 -10.91
CA VAL A 101 2.50 -11.55 -11.94
C VAL A 101 3.51 -12.66 -11.65
N SER A 102 3.41 -13.33 -10.51
CA SER A 102 4.26 -14.48 -10.20
C SER A 102 3.82 -15.74 -10.96
N PRO A 103 4.66 -16.79 -11.03
CA PRO A 103 4.26 -18.09 -11.57
C PRO A 103 3.07 -18.76 -10.87
N TRP A 104 2.69 -18.27 -9.68
CA TRP A 104 1.57 -18.76 -8.88
C TRP A 104 0.43 -17.74 -8.79
N ALA A 105 0.39 -16.78 -9.71
CA ALA A 105 -0.65 -15.76 -9.75
C ALA A 105 -2.04 -16.41 -9.74
N VAL A 106 -2.85 -16.00 -8.77
CA VAL A 106 -4.26 -16.40 -8.68
C VAL A 106 -5.10 -15.57 -9.65
N GLU A 107 -4.69 -14.32 -9.89
CA GLU A 107 -5.31 -13.41 -10.86
C GLU A 107 -4.27 -12.88 -11.85
N PRO A 108 -3.87 -13.70 -12.83
CA PRO A 108 -2.92 -13.28 -13.85
C PRO A 108 -3.51 -12.18 -14.76
N PRO A 109 -2.69 -11.44 -15.55
CA PRO A 109 -3.16 -10.29 -16.32
C PRO A 109 -4.35 -10.55 -17.25
N GLN A 110 -4.43 -11.75 -17.85
CA GLN A 110 -5.56 -12.13 -18.70
C GLN A 110 -6.89 -12.20 -17.93
N ASP A 111 -6.87 -12.49 -16.64
CA ASP A 111 -8.06 -12.54 -15.78
C ASP A 111 -8.54 -11.15 -15.38
N VAL A 112 -7.69 -10.13 -15.52
CA VAL A 112 -8.03 -8.72 -15.34
C VAL A 112 -8.63 -8.14 -16.63
N ILE A 113 -8.04 -8.47 -17.78
CA ILE A 113 -8.40 -7.88 -19.07
C ILE A 113 -9.59 -8.60 -19.73
N GLY A 114 -9.51 -9.94 -19.79
CA GLY A 114 -10.40 -10.79 -20.58
C GLY A 114 -11.89 -10.79 -20.21
N PRO A 115 -12.29 -10.59 -18.95
CA PRO A 115 -13.71 -10.60 -18.58
C PRO A 115 -14.55 -9.45 -19.15
N TYR A 116 -13.92 -8.36 -19.58
CA TYR A 116 -14.64 -7.21 -20.13
C TYR A 116 -14.99 -7.43 -21.61
N SER A 117 -16.24 -7.11 -21.97
CA SER A 117 -16.70 -7.16 -23.37
C SER A 117 -16.03 -6.11 -24.25
N ASP A 118 -15.72 -4.93 -23.68
CA ASP A 118 -14.90 -3.90 -24.30
C ASP A 118 -13.44 -4.05 -23.85
N PRO A 119 -12.51 -4.40 -24.77
CA PRO A 119 -11.09 -4.55 -24.45
C PRO A 119 -10.47 -3.28 -23.85
N ALA A 120 -10.96 -2.09 -24.20
CA ALA A 120 -10.43 -0.83 -23.68
C ALA A 120 -10.64 -0.72 -22.16
N VAL A 121 -11.78 -1.21 -21.65
CA VAL A 121 -12.08 -1.25 -20.22
C VAL A 121 -11.16 -2.24 -19.51
N GLY A 122 -10.93 -3.42 -20.10
CA GLY A 122 -10.00 -4.40 -19.57
C GLY A 122 -8.56 -3.88 -19.47
N TYR A 123 -8.08 -3.18 -20.50
CA TYR A 123 -6.75 -2.55 -20.46
C TYR A 123 -6.68 -1.39 -19.45
N LEU A 124 -7.77 -0.65 -19.26
CA LEU A 124 -7.83 0.39 -18.22
C LEU A 124 -7.73 -0.23 -16.81
N ALA A 125 -8.47 -1.30 -16.54
CA ALA A 125 -8.38 -2.03 -15.27
C ALA A 125 -6.96 -2.55 -15.03
N PHE A 126 -6.33 -3.12 -16.05
CA PHE A 126 -4.95 -3.56 -15.97
C PHE A 126 -3.96 -2.41 -15.76
N ALA A 127 -4.17 -1.26 -16.39
CA ALA A 127 -3.35 -0.07 -16.17
C ALA A 127 -3.48 0.45 -14.73
N VAL A 128 -4.67 0.38 -14.11
CA VAL A 128 -4.87 0.70 -12.69
C VAL A 128 -4.08 -0.24 -11.80
N LEU A 129 -4.09 -1.56 -12.07
CA LEU A 129 -3.28 -2.53 -11.34
C LEU A 129 -1.77 -2.22 -11.47
N LEU A 130 -1.27 -1.94 -12.68
CA LEU A 130 0.13 -1.58 -12.87
C LEU A 130 0.50 -0.27 -12.14
N ALA A 131 -0.38 0.73 -12.18
CA ALA A 131 -0.19 1.97 -11.45
C ALA A 131 -0.17 1.73 -9.93
N LEU A 132 -1.04 0.87 -9.41
CA LEU A 132 -1.04 0.45 -8.01
C LEU A 132 0.31 -0.17 -7.63
N MET A 133 0.76 -1.18 -8.39
CA MET A 133 2.05 -1.85 -8.15
C MET A 133 3.23 -0.88 -8.18
N ALA A 134 3.28 0.00 -9.20
CA ALA A 134 4.33 1.01 -9.30
C ALA A 134 4.30 1.99 -8.12
N SER A 135 3.11 2.42 -7.69
CA SER A 135 2.95 3.37 -6.60
C SER A 135 3.41 2.80 -5.24
N VAL A 136 3.11 1.53 -4.94
CA VAL A 136 3.58 0.89 -3.69
C VAL A 136 5.09 0.66 -3.71
N VAL A 137 5.67 0.32 -4.86
CA VAL A 137 7.12 0.19 -5.01
C VAL A 137 7.81 1.55 -4.81
N ALA A 138 7.28 2.61 -5.42
CA ALA A 138 7.79 3.97 -5.25
C ALA A 138 7.67 4.45 -3.79
N ALA A 139 6.54 4.15 -3.13
CA ALA A 139 6.33 4.47 -1.72
C ALA A 139 7.32 3.73 -0.81
N SER A 140 7.58 2.44 -1.06
CA SER A 140 8.58 1.66 -0.35
C SER A 140 9.99 2.25 -0.54
N ALA A 141 10.39 2.52 -1.79
CA ALA A 141 11.69 3.12 -2.08
C ALA A 141 11.86 4.49 -1.40
N TYR A 142 10.85 5.35 -1.46
CA TYR A 142 10.87 6.65 -0.79
C TYR A 142 11.01 6.52 0.72
N ALA A 143 10.24 5.62 1.35
CA ALA A 143 10.32 5.37 2.78
C ALA A 143 11.69 4.80 3.19
N THR A 144 12.30 3.93 2.38
CA THR A 144 13.66 3.42 2.59
C THR A 144 14.69 4.55 2.50
N VAL A 145 14.59 5.46 1.53
CA VAL A 145 15.49 6.63 1.42
C VAL A 145 15.36 7.55 2.64
N LEU A 146 14.14 7.77 3.14
CA LEU A 146 13.93 8.53 4.37
C LEU A 146 14.55 7.80 5.56
N TRP A 147 14.34 6.49 5.68
CA TRP A 147 14.92 5.68 6.75
C TRP A 147 16.45 5.77 6.74
N SER A 148 17.10 5.58 5.59
CA SER A 148 18.57 5.62 5.49
C SER A 148 19.18 6.98 5.84
N ARG A 149 18.43 8.08 5.64
CA ARG A 149 18.88 9.44 5.96
C ARG A 149 18.71 9.82 7.44
N HIS A 150 17.88 9.09 8.18
CA HIS A 150 17.68 9.30 9.61
C HIS A 150 18.62 8.44 10.48
N GLU A 151 19.25 7.40 9.91
CA GLU A 151 20.27 6.58 10.59
C GLU A 151 21.72 7.08 10.37
N SER A 152 21.92 8.11 9.53
CA SER A 152 23.21 8.76 9.26
C SER A 152 23.38 10.05 10.06
#